data_AF-A0A8I0GWW0-F1
#
_entry.id   AF-A0A8I0GWW0-F1
#
_cell.length_a   1.000
_cell.length_b   1.000
_cell.length_c   1.000
_cell.angle_alpha   90.00
_cell.angle_beta   90.00
_cell.angle_gamma   90.00
#
_symmetry.space_group_name_H-M   'P 1'
#
loop_
_entity.id
_entity.type
_entity.pdbx_description
1 polymer ?
#
loop_
_entity_poly.entity_id
_entity_poly.type
_entity_poly.pdbx_seq_one_letter_code
_entity_poly.pdbx_strand_id
1 'polypeptide(L)' 'MLVPINEAAKTLGIGRTLLYRLIRLGELEMVRLGSRSLVTRSSIEALIERKTGA' A
#
# COMPACT_ATOMS: atom_id res chain seq x y z
N MET A 1 10.30 -3.26 6.00
CA MET A 1 10.68 -1.93 5.48
C MET A 1 9.42 -1.09 5.27
N LEU A 2 9.47 0.22 5.56
CA LEU A 2 8.36 1.15 5.35
C LEU A 2 8.55 1.91 4.04
N VAL A 3 7.48 2.06 3.26
CA VAL A 3 7.48 2.73 1.96
C VAL A 3 6.52 3.92 2.02
N PRO A 4 6.92 5.13 1.58
CA PRO A 4 6.01 6.26 1.50
C PRO A 4 4.80 5.97 0.62
N ILE A 5 3.63 6.47 1.00
CA ILE A 5 2.38 6.22 0.27
C ILE A 5 2.45 6.58 -1.22
N ASN A 6 3.17 7.65 -1.55
CA ASN A 6 3.36 8.10 -2.93
C ASN A 6 4.28 7.17 -3.72
N GLU A 7 5.27 6.58 -3.07
CA GLU A 7 6.15 5.59 -3.70
C GLU A 7 5.39 4.29 -3.92
N ALA A 8 4.64 3.82 -2.92
CA ALA A 8 3.81 2.63 -3.04
C ALA A 8 2.79 2.74 -4.17
N ALA A 9 2.17 3.91 -4.34
CA ALA A 9 1.27 4.19 -5.46
C ALA A 9 1.98 4.05 -6.82
N LYS A 10 3.21 4.57 -6.94
CA LYS A 10 4.04 4.45 -8.16
C LYS A 10 4.46 3.00 -8.42
N THR A 11 4.93 2.29 -7.39
CA THR A 11 5.35 0.88 -7.49
C THR A 11 4.20 -0.02 -7.92
N LEU A 12 3.00 0.21 -7.39
CA LEU A 12 1.80 -0.55 -7.74
C LEU A 12 1.13 -0.07 -9.03
N GLY A 13 1.55 1.07 -9.60
CA GLY A 13 0.92 1.66 -10.78
C GLY A 13 -0.53 2.12 -10.55
N ILE A 14 -0.91 2.40 -9.30
CA ILE A 14 -2.30 2.76 -8.94
C ILE A 14 -2.44 4.22 -8.52
N GLY A 15 -3.61 4.79 -8.78
CA GLY A 15 -3.97 6.11 -8.27
C GLY A 15 -4.10 6.14 -6.74
N ARG A 16 -3.87 7.31 -6.15
CA ARG A 16 -3.97 7.54 -4.69
C ARG A 16 -5.33 7.13 -4.12
N THR A 17 -6.41 7.39 -4.87
CA THR A 17 -7.78 7.01 -4.47
C THR A 17 -7.93 5.51 -4.28
N LEU A 18 -7.42 4.71 -5.24
CA LEU A 18 -7.47 3.25 -5.14
C LEU A 18 -6.60 2.75 -3.99
N LEU A 19 -5.42 3.34 -3.81
CA LEU A 19 -4.53 2.97 -2.71
C LEU A 19 -5.18 3.23 -1.33
N TYR A 20 -5.80 4.41 -1.12
CA TYR A 20 -6.54 4.68 0.12
C TYR A 20 -7.77 3.78 0.28
N ARG A 21 -8.40 3.36 -0.82
CA ARG A 21 -9.48 2.38 -0.77
C ARG A 21 -8.96 1.03 -0.28
N LEU A 22 -7.83 0.55 -0.79
CA LEU A 22 -7.21 -0.70 -0.36
C LEU A 22 -6.81 -0.64 1.11
N ILE A 23 -6.28 0.49 1.59
CA ILE A 23 -6.00 0.68 3.02
C ILE A 23 -7.28 0.60 3.85
N ARG A 24 -8.37 1.26 3.41
CA ARG A 24 -9.67 1.18 4.10
C ARG A 24 -10.27 -0.23 4.10
N LEU A 25 -9.99 -1.02 3.07
CA LEU A 25 -10.42 -2.41 2.96
C LEU A 25 -9.55 -3.36 3.80
N GLY A 26 -8.47 -2.87 4.43
CA GLY A 26 -7.52 -3.71 5.18
C GLY A 26 -6.56 -4.50 4.28
N GLU A 27 -6.55 -4.21 2.98
CA GLU A 27 -5.71 -4.91 2.00
C GLU A 27 -4.26 -4.38 1.98
N LEU A 28 -4.05 -3.16 2.47
CA LEU A 28 -2.75 -2.52 2.66
C LEU A 28 -2.63 -1.97 4.07
N GLU A 29 -1.51 -2.25 4.73
CA GLU A 29 -1.26 -1.74 6.08
C GLU A 29 -0.57 -0.39 5.99
N MET A 30 -1.26 0.64 6.47
CA MET A 30 -0.70 1.97 6.65
C MET A 30 -0.14 2.13 8.06
N VAL A 31 1.10 2.60 8.15
CA VAL A 31 1.73 3.09 9.38
C VAL A 31 1.86 4.60 9.29
N ARG A 32 1.28 5.30 10.28
CA ARG A 32 1.43 6.76 10.39
C ARG A 32 2.65 7.06 11.25
N LEU A 33 3.65 7.72 10.65
CA LEU A 33 4.85 8.19 11.35
C LEU A 33 4.85 9.72 11.38
N GLY A 34 4.34 10.28 12.47
CA GLY A 34 4.13 11.72 12.62
C GLY A 34 3.13 12.27 11.59
N SER A 35 3.59 13.14 10.69
CA SER A 35 2.81 13.69 9.57
C SER A 35 2.86 12.83 8.31
N ARG A 36 3.76 11.83 8.24
CA ARG A 36 3.96 11.00 7.06
C ARG A 36 3.10 9.75 7.12
N SER A 37 2.41 9.45 6.02
CA SER A 37 1.73 8.17 5.83
C SER A 37 2.65 7.22 5.08
N LEU A 38 3.00 6.10 5.71
CA LEU A 38 3.84 5.04 5.17
C LEU A 38 3.00 3.77 5.05
N VAL A 39 3.41 2.85 4.19
CA VAL A 39 2.83 1.50 4.08
C VAL A 39 3.91 0.46 4.25
N THR A 40 3.55 -0.71 4.77
CA THR A 40 4.52 -1.79 4.97
C THR A 40 4.80 -2.50 3.65
N ARG A 41 6.08 -2.77 3.34
CA ARG A 41 6.44 -3.55 2.14
C ARG A 41 5.77 -4.93 2.13
N SER A 42 5.68 -5.57 3.29
CA SER A 42 5.03 -6.87 3.45
C SER A 42 3.55 -6.83 3.04
N SER A 43 2.82 -5.76 3.37
CA SER A 43 1.43 -5.64 2.90
C SER A 43 1.31 -5.42 1.39
N ILE A 44 2.27 -4.71 0.77
CA ILE A 44 2.34 -4.53 -0.69
C ILE A 44 2.60 -5.88 -1.37
N GLU A 45 3.57 -6.65 -0.88
CA GLU A 45 3.89 -7.98 -1.41
C GLU A 45 2.70 -8.94 -1.28
N ALA A 46 2.07 -8.98 -0.10
CA ALA A 46 0.89 -9.80 0.12
C ALA A 46 -0.28 -9.38 -0.80
N LEU A 47 -0.45 -8.08 -1.08
CA LEU A 47 -1.44 -7.60 -2.04
C LEU A 47 -1.13 -8.10 -3.45
N ILE A 48 0.13 -8.02 -3.90
CA ILE A 48 0.56 -8.50 -5.21
C ILE A 48 0.31 -10.00 -5.31
N GLU A 49 0.70 -10.77 -4.30
CA GLU A 49 0.49 -12.22 -4.25
C GLU A 49 -1.00 -12.58 -4.36
N ARG A 50 -1.89 -11.88 -3.63
CA ARG A 50 -3.35 -12.08 -3.71
C ARG A 50 -3.96 -11.72 -5.07
N LYS A 51 -3.34 -10.79 -5.83
CA LYS A 51 -3.87 -10.31 -7.12
C LYS A 51 -3.24 -10.98 -8.33
N THR A 52 -2.04 -11.52 -8.20
CA THR A 52 -1.31 -12.25 -9.25
C THR A 52 -1.47 -13.77 -9.11
N GLY A 53 -1.89 -14.28 -7.94
CA GLY A 53 -2.22 -15.69 -7.72
C GLY A 53 -3.57 -16.16 -8.29
N ALA A 54 -3.88 -15.80 -9.54
CA ALA A 54 -5.04 -16.29 -10.30
C ALA A 54 -4.63 -16.71 -11.72
#